data_AF-A0A935XL09-F1
#
_entry.id   AF-A0A935XL09-F1
#
_cell.length_a   1.000
_cell.length_b   1.000
_cell.length_c   1.000
_cell.angle_alpha   90.00
_cell.angle_beta   90.00
_cell.angle_gamma   90.00
#
_symmetry.space_group_name_H-M   'P 1'
#
loop_
_entity.id
_entity.type
_entity.pdbx_description
1 polymer ?
#
loop_
_entity_poly.entity_id
_entity_poly.type
_entity_poly.pdbx_seq_one_letter_code
_entity_poly.pdbx_strand_id
1 'polypeptide(L)'
;MTQVVESVATPSWVLFFRRHERRLAALWLVFTFCCVAGTLVRPVRVRVLTTMASLVDRWDGRWNRRLAAGVALYQRGDYEGAVTYLSRLDRIFPARSNRHGRDKEREYLLRLLALSYEKSGRTTRAMATWERLVAFDSLNYENHFGYAQAAERLLSGWALAEEARNGYAATLGTYPAHLPAVRGYIDYYMDRGEFQPVVAAWEAYLDAFFPQRVTVTLGDTAISVLVPTDGRAHDVEVAFARPVDGADSLRIRTGGFAIALDSAAVLTAPRVGTPGGRARHSLDVGATVAPDMARDTIAWLPNDTTAALTLPVASIDGPITRVQLRVRLFKPADAALWGIVAKSYRNLLAWPALAASRERTAVFASDDAADRLYASPRWLPPGLPPDAP
;
A
#
# COMPACT_ATOMS: atom_id res chain seq x y z
N MET A 1 46.21 -69.00 -35.44
CA MET A 1 46.62 -67.91 -34.54
C MET A 1 47.15 -66.77 -35.40
N THR A 2 46.30 -65.78 -35.69
CA THR A 2 46.71 -64.50 -36.30
C THR A 2 45.59 -63.50 -35.96
N GLN A 3 45.85 -62.64 -34.99
CA GLN A 3 45.00 -61.48 -34.72
C GLN A 3 45.18 -60.49 -35.87
N VAL A 4 44.09 -60.19 -36.57
CA VAL A 4 44.01 -59.03 -37.46
C VAL A 4 43.63 -57.84 -36.58
N VAL A 5 44.58 -56.92 -36.37
CA VAL A 5 44.30 -55.63 -35.75
C VAL A 5 43.66 -54.74 -36.80
N GLU A 6 42.34 -54.57 -36.74
CA GLU A 6 41.64 -53.56 -37.53
C GLU A 6 42.03 -52.16 -37.06
N SER A 7 42.74 -51.42 -37.91
CA SER A 7 43.02 -50.01 -37.69
C SER A 7 41.74 -49.19 -37.88
N VAL A 8 41.17 -48.70 -36.77
CA VAL A 8 40.03 -47.77 -36.79
C VAL A 8 40.46 -46.47 -37.49
N ALA A 9 39.88 -46.20 -38.66
CA ALA A 9 40.13 -44.97 -39.41
C ALA A 9 39.63 -43.76 -38.62
N THR A 10 40.52 -42.80 -38.35
CA THR A 10 40.15 -41.56 -37.65
C THR A 10 39.31 -40.68 -38.57
N PRO A 11 38.13 -40.20 -38.12
CA PRO A 11 37.24 -39.42 -38.97
C PRO A 11 37.89 -38.07 -39.37
N SER A 12 37.68 -37.68 -40.63
CA SER A 12 38.40 -36.59 -41.31
C SER A 12 38.33 -35.22 -40.62
N TRP A 13 37.24 -34.95 -39.88
CA TRP A 13 37.09 -33.72 -39.10
C TRP A 13 38.03 -33.65 -37.88
N VAL A 14 38.35 -34.79 -37.26
CA VAL A 14 39.32 -34.86 -36.15
C VAL A 14 40.74 -34.60 -36.64
N LEU A 15 41.08 -35.11 -37.84
CA LEU A 15 42.35 -34.83 -38.51
C LEU A 15 42.44 -33.37 -38.98
N PHE A 16 41.33 -32.78 -39.44
CA PHE A 16 41.24 -31.36 -39.78
C PHE A 16 41.46 -30.47 -38.54
N PHE A 17 40.78 -30.79 -37.42
CA PHE A 17 40.96 -30.09 -36.15
C PHE A 17 42.41 -30.20 -35.65
N ARG A 18 43.02 -31.40 -35.62
CA ARG A 18 44.43 -31.56 -35.22
C ARG A 18 45.40 -30.80 -36.13
N ARG A 19 45.15 -30.80 -37.45
CA ARG A 19 45.99 -30.08 -38.43
C ARG A 19 45.89 -28.56 -38.28
N HIS A 20 44.76 -28.06 -37.80
CA HIS A 20 44.50 -26.62 -37.65
C HIS A 20 44.39 -26.19 -36.19
N GLU A 21 44.69 -27.05 -35.24
CA GLU A 21 44.49 -26.85 -33.80
C GLU A 21 45.21 -25.59 -33.34
N ARG A 22 46.47 -25.43 -33.74
CA ARG A 22 47.27 -24.24 -33.44
C ARG A 22 46.73 -22.97 -34.08
N ARG A 23 46.16 -23.08 -35.30
CA ARG A 23 45.57 -21.93 -36.01
C ARG A 23 44.23 -21.53 -35.41
N LEU A 24 43.39 -22.49 -35.03
CA LEU A 24 42.11 -22.27 -34.36
C LEU A 24 42.32 -21.73 -32.95
N ALA A 25 43.29 -22.28 -32.21
CA ALA A 25 43.69 -21.75 -30.90
C ALA A 25 44.24 -20.34 -31.01
N ALA A 26 45.11 -20.05 -32.00
CA ALA A 26 45.61 -18.71 -32.24
C ALA A 26 44.49 -17.74 -32.63
N LEU A 27 43.57 -18.14 -33.50
CA LEU A 27 42.39 -17.32 -33.86
C LEU A 27 41.49 -17.06 -32.67
N TRP A 28 41.27 -18.05 -31.80
CA TRP A 28 40.48 -17.89 -30.59
C TRP A 28 41.16 -16.97 -29.57
N LEU A 29 42.47 -17.09 -29.38
CA LEU A 29 43.26 -16.21 -28.52
C LEU A 29 43.30 -14.78 -29.06
N VAL A 30 43.49 -14.59 -30.36
CA VAL A 30 43.44 -13.27 -31.01
C VAL A 30 42.04 -12.67 -30.88
N PHE A 31 40.98 -13.44 -31.11
CA PHE A 31 39.61 -12.98 -30.95
C PHE A 31 39.31 -12.57 -29.50
N THR A 32 39.73 -13.38 -28.53
CA THR A 32 39.56 -13.09 -27.10
C THR A 32 40.37 -11.87 -26.69
N PHE A 33 41.61 -11.76 -27.16
CA PHE A 33 42.48 -10.60 -26.95
C PHE A 33 41.88 -9.33 -27.56
N CYS A 34 41.37 -9.38 -28.79
CA CYS A 34 40.68 -8.25 -29.42
C CYS A 34 39.39 -7.87 -28.68
N CYS A 35 38.64 -8.82 -28.14
CA CYS A 35 37.48 -8.55 -27.29
C CYS A 35 37.90 -7.83 -26.00
N VAL A 36 38.93 -8.31 -25.31
CA VAL A 36 39.44 -7.69 -24.06
C VAL A 36 40.05 -6.32 -24.34
N ALA A 37 40.92 -6.21 -25.35
CA ALA A 37 41.56 -4.96 -25.75
C ALA A 37 40.54 -3.91 -26.23
N GLY A 38 39.49 -4.34 -26.95
CA GLY A 38 38.37 -3.49 -27.33
C GLY A 38 37.64 -2.90 -26.12
N THR A 39 37.50 -3.65 -25.02
CA THR A 39 36.92 -3.13 -23.77
C THR A 39 37.85 -2.22 -22.94
N LEU A 40 39.15 -2.16 -23.26
CA LEU A 40 40.07 -1.17 -22.66
C LEU A 40 39.88 0.22 -23.28
N VAL A 41 39.37 0.29 -24.51
CA VAL A 41 39.08 1.56 -25.20
C VAL A 41 37.75 2.12 -24.69
N ARG A 42 37.81 3.23 -23.94
CA ARG A 42 36.65 3.86 -23.27
C ARG A 42 35.38 3.99 -24.16
N PRO A 43 35.43 4.52 -25.40
CA PRO A 43 34.22 4.65 -26.22
C PRO A 43 33.64 3.30 -26.67
N VAL A 44 34.48 2.30 -26.94
CA VAL A 44 34.04 0.93 -27.31
C VAL A 44 33.42 0.24 -26.10
N ARG A 45 34.05 0.33 -24.92
CA ARG A 45 33.50 -0.17 -23.66
C ARG A 45 32.14 0.44 -23.35
N VAL A 46 32.00 1.77 -23.46
CA VAL A 46 30.72 2.45 -23.22
C VAL A 46 29.67 1.94 -24.19
N ARG A 47 29.94 1.87 -25.50
CA ARG A 47 28.98 1.35 -26.49
C ARG A 47 28.55 -0.09 -26.21
N VAL A 48 29.50 -0.98 -25.89
CA VAL A 48 29.20 -2.38 -25.57
C VAL A 48 28.33 -2.46 -24.31
N LEU A 49 28.69 -1.77 -23.24
CA LEU A 49 27.91 -1.75 -22.00
C LEU A 49 26.51 -1.14 -22.20
N THR A 50 26.39 -0.04 -22.94
CA THR A 50 25.07 0.55 -23.26
C THR A 50 24.22 -0.38 -24.12
N THR A 51 24.82 -1.08 -25.08
CA THR A 51 24.09 -2.04 -25.92
C THR A 51 23.64 -3.24 -25.10
N MET A 52 24.51 -3.80 -24.26
CA MET A 52 24.16 -4.87 -23.31
C MET A 52 23.07 -4.43 -22.34
N ALA A 53 23.19 -3.23 -21.76
CA ALA A 53 22.15 -2.65 -20.91
C ALA A 53 20.81 -2.56 -21.66
N SER A 54 20.80 -2.03 -22.90
CA SER A 54 19.58 -1.96 -23.72
C SER A 54 18.96 -3.32 -24.06
N LEU A 55 19.79 -4.38 -24.15
CA LEU A 55 19.32 -5.74 -24.41
C LEU A 55 18.74 -6.36 -23.14
N VAL A 56 19.38 -6.12 -21.99
CA VAL A 56 18.85 -6.49 -20.67
C VAL A 56 17.53 -5.75 -20.41
N ASP A 57 17.46 -4.44 -20.64
CA ASP A 57 16.24 -3.64 -20.48
C ASP A 57 15.11 -4.14 -21.39
N ARG A 58 15.41 -4.50 -22.65
CA ARG A 58 14.43 -5.07 -23.57
C ARG A 58 13.98 -6.47 -23.15
N TRP A 59 14.92 -7.28 -22.67
CA TRP A 59 14.66 -8.61 -22.14
C TRP A 59 13.80 -8.55 -20.89
N ASP A 60 14.03 -7.59 -20.01
CA ASP A 60 13.21 -7.38 -18.82
C ASP A 60 11.86 -6.80 -19.18
N GLY A 61 11.82 -5.73 -19.98
CA GLY A 61 10.58 -5.06 -20.41
C GLY A 61 9.60 -5.97 -21.18
N ARG A 62 10.06 -7.10 -21.73
CA ARG A 62 9.17 -8.10 -22.34
C ARG A 62 8.13 -8.65 -21.36
N TRP A 63 8.46 -8.76 -20.07
CA TRP A 63 7.57 -9.31 -19.07
C TRP A 63 6.41 -8.36 -18.78
N ASN A 64 6.68 -7.04 -18.74
CA ASN A 64 5.64 -6.01 -18.62
C ASN A 64 4.71 -6.04 -19.83
N ARG A 65 5.25 -6.15 -21.05
CA ARG A 65 4.43 -6.28 -22.28
C ARG A 65 3.56 -7.55 -22.26
N ARG A 66 4.11 -8.68 -21.79
CA ARG A 66 3.34 -9.92 -21.66
C ARG A 66 2.24 -9.78 -20.63
N LEU A 67 2.52 -9.19 -19.47
CA LEU A 67 1.52 -8.95 -18.45
C LEU A 67 0.41 -8.03 -18.95
N ALA A 68 0.77 -6.93 -19.63
CA ALA A 68 -0.19 -6.02 -20.26
C ALA A 68 -1.07 -6.71 -21.31
N ALA A 69 -0.54 -7.67 -22.08
CA ALA A 69 -1.35 -8.47 -22.99
C ALA A 69 -2.39 -9.33 -22.24
N GLY A 70 -2.02 -9.90 -21.10
CA GLY A 70 -2.95 -10.61 -20.22
C GLY A 70 -4.03 -9.70 -19.62
N VAL A 71 -3.65 -8.50 -19.17
CA VAL A 71 -4.58 -7.46 -18.68
C VAL A 71 -5.58 -7.08 -19.76
N ALA A 72 -5.11 -6.86 -20.98
CA ALA A 72 -5.98 -6.49 -22.10
C ALA A 72 -7.01 -7.58 -22.44
N LEU A 73 -6.67 -8.87 -22.29
CA LEU A 73 -7.64 -9.96 -22.45
C LEU A 73 -8.72 -9.91 -21.37
N TYR A 74 -8.32 -9.73 -20.11
CA TYR A 74 -9.25 -9.62 -18.99
C TYR A 74 -10.19 -8.42 -19.13
N GLN A 75 -9.65 -7.24 -19.47
CA GLN A 75 -10.44 -6.01 -19.63
C GLN A 75 -11.45 -6.09 -20.79
N ARG A 76 -11.15 -6.87 -21.84
CA ARG A 76 -12.09 -7.13 -22.95
C ARG A 76 -13.19 -8.13 -22.59
N GLY A 77 -13.13 -8.75 -21.41
CA GLY A 77 -14.05 -9.80 -21.00
C GLY A 77 -13.73 -11.19 -21.56
N ASP A 78 -12.60 -11.37 -22.26
CA ASP A 78 -12.15 -12.69 -22.72
C ASP A 78 -11.45 -13.44 -21.58
N TYR A 79 -12.24 -13.87 -20.59
CA TYR A 79 -11.73 -14.50 -19.38
C TYR A 79 -11.10 -15.87 -19.64
N GLU A 80 -11.61 -16.64 -20.59
CA GLU A 80 -11.04 -17.95 -20.97
C GLU A 80 -9.70 -17.80 -21.72
N GLY A 81 -9.61 -16.82 -22.63
CA GLY A 81 -8.35 -16.44 -23.26
C GLY A 81 -7.34 -15.92 -22.24
N ALA A 82 -7.78 -15.07 -21.30
CA ALA A 82 -6.96 -14.58 -20.20
C ALA A 82 -6.42 -15.72 -19.34
N VAL A 83 -7.27 -16.67 -18.90
CA VAL A 83 -6.85 -17.85 -18.13
C VAL A 83 -5.78 -18.64 -18.89
N THR A 84 -6.00 -18.91 -20.17
CA THR A 84 -5.05 -19.69 -20.99
C THR A 84 -3.70 -18.99 -21.11
N TYR A 85 -3.73 -17.69 -21.39
CA TYR A 85 -2.52 -16.88 -21.55
C TYR A 85 -1.76 -16.71 -20.23
N LEU A 86 -2.45 -16.27 -19.18
CA LEU A 86 -1.88 -15.99 -17.85
C LEU A 86 -1.36 -17.26 -17.19
N SER A 87 -2.02 -18.42 -17.36
CA SER A 87 -1.51 -19.70 -16.83
C SER A 87 -0.20 -20.13 -17.51
N ARG A 88 -0.04 -19.87 -18.81
CA ARG A 88 1.23 -20.11 -19.51
C ARG A 88 2.31 -19.14 -19.03
N LEU A 89 1.95 -17.86 -18.88
CA LEU A 89 2.85 -16.83 -18.38
C LEU A 89 3.32 -17.15 -16.95
N ASP A 90 2.41 -17.59 -16.08
CA ASP A 90 2.67 -18.03 -14.70
C ASP A 90 3.77 -19.10 -14.64
N ARG A 91 3.72 -20.11 -15.51
CA ARG A 91 4.72 -21.19 -15.53
C ARG A 91 6.14 -20.69 -15.84
N ILE A 92 6.27 -19.71 -16.73
CA ILE A 92 7.57 -19.23 -17.22
C ILE A 92 8.05 -17.94 -16.53
N PHE A 93 7.24 -17.35 -15.65
CA PHE A 93 7.58 -16.08 -15.02
C PHE A 93 8.83 -16.24 -14.12
N PRO A 94 9.78 -15.28 -14.17
CA PRO A 94 11.08 -15.45 -13.51
C PRO A 94 11.01 -15.38 -11.98
N ALA A 95 10.12 -14.57 -11.41
CA ALA A 95 10.00 -14.42 -9.96
C ALA A 95 9.33 -15.65 -9.34
N ARG A 96 10.10 -16.42 -8.56
CA ARG A 96 9.63 -17.63 -7.84
C ARG A 96 9.34 -17.38 -6.36
N SER A 97 9.76 -16.23 -5.83
CA SER A 97 9.51 -15.78 -4.45
C SER A 97 9.53 -14.25 -4.40
N ASN A 98 9.02 -13.69 -3.31
CA ASN A 98 8.98 -12.24 -3.04
C ASN A 98 10.37 -11.57 -2.86
N ARG A 99 11.47 -12.32 -2.94
CA ARG A 99 12.85 -11.79 -2.87
C ARG A 99 13.49 -11.55 -4.24
N HIS A 100 12.85 -12.04 -5.30
CA HIS A 100 13.35 -11.86 -6.66
C HIS A 100 12.90 -10.50 -7.22
N GLY A 101 13.67 -9.97 -8.18
CA GLY A 101 13.17 -8.87 -8.99
C GLY A 101 11.87 -9.27 -9.71
N ARG A 102 10.95 -8.31 -9.84
CA ARG A 102 9.61 -8.50 -10.42
C ARG A 102 8.64 -9.30 -9.57
N ASP A 103 8.84 -9.29 -8.25
CA ASP A 103 7.89 -9.82 -7.28
C ASP A 103 6.53 -9.14 -7.41
N LYS A 104 6.47 -7.82 -7.57
CA LYS A 104 5.21 -7.06 -7.69
C LYS A 104 4.42 -7.41 -8.96
N GLU A 105 5.08 -7.54 -10.10
CA GLU A 105 4.43 -8.02 -11.32
C GLU A 105 3.98 -9.48 -11.21
N ARG A 106 4.67 -10.29 -10.39
CA ARG A 106 4.28 -11.66 -10.12
C ARG A 106 3.05 -11.76 -9.21
N GLU A 107 2.99 -10.95 -8.17
CA GLU A 107 1.80 -10.81 -7.33
C GLU A 107 0.60 -10.39 -8.19
N TYR A 108 0.79 -9.37 -9.02
CA TYR A 108 -0.26 -8.89 -9.92
C TYR A 108 -0.70 -9.95 -10.94
N LEU A 109 0.25 -10.70 -11.52
CA LEU A 109 -0.05 -11.83 -12.41
C LEU A 109 -0.94 -12.88 -11.74
N LEU A 110 -0.59 -13.29 -10.52
CA LEU A 110 -1.34 -14.31 -9.77
C LEU A 110 -2.74 -13.79 -9.39
N ARG A 111 -2.85 -12.53 -8.97
CA ARG A 111 -4.12 -11.87 -8.69
C ARG A 111 -5.03 -11.85 -9.91
N LEU A 112 -4.53 -11.37 -11.05
CA LEU A 112 -5.28 -11.32 -12.29
C LEU A 112 -5.68 -12.72 -12.78
N LEU A 113 -4.81 -13.71 -12.62
CA LEU A 113 -5.12 -15.10 -12.95
C LEU A 113 -6.24 -15.65 -12.05
N ALA A 114 -6.21 -15.37 -10.74
CA ALA A 114 -7.26 -15.77 -9.81
C ALA A 114 -8.62 -15.13 -10.16
N LEU A 115 -8.63 -13.82 -10.44
CA LEU A 115 -9.82 -13.11 -10.92
C LEU A 115 -10.33 -13.65 -12.27
N SER A 116 -9.43 -14.03 -13.18
CA SER A 116 -9.81 -14.64 -14.46
C SER A 116 -10.44 -16.03 -14.27
N TYR A 117 -9.95 -16.82 -13.30
CA TYR A 117 -10.58 -18.08 -12.91
C TYR A 117 -11.96 -17.86 -12.29
N GLU A 118 -12.11 -16.84 -11.44
CA GLU A 118 -13.39 -16.44 -10.83
C GLU A 118 -14.41 -16.10 -11.91
N LYS A 119 -14.07 -15.19 -12.83
CA LYS A 119 -14.96 -14.74 -13.91
C LYS A 119 -15.27 -15.82 -14.96
N SER A 120 -14.43 -16.85 -15.08
CA SER A 120 -14.70 -18.03 -15.91
C SER A 120 -15.44 -19.16 -15.17
N GLY A 121 -15.89 -18.94 -13.93
CA GLY A 121 -16.66 -19.90 -13.14
C GLY A 121 -15.84 -21.07 -12.58
N ARG A 122 -14.51 -20.96 -12.54
CA ARG A 122 -13.59 -22.01 -12.09
C ARG A 122 -13.21 -21.83 -10.63
N THR A 123 -14.19 -21.89 -9.72
CA THR A 123 -14.06 -21.58 -8.29
C THR A 123 -12.86 -22.27 -7.61
N THR A 124 -12.70 -23.60 -7.76
CA THR A 124 -11.59 -24.33 -7.13
C THR A 124 -10.23 -23.84 -7.60
N ARG A 125 -10.09 -23.49 -8.89
CA ARG A 125 -8.82 -22.95 -9.41
C ARG A 125 -8.59 -21.50 -9.00
N ALA A 126 -9.66 -20.71 -8.87
CA ALA A 126 -9.58 -19.36 -8.35
C ALA A 126 -9.04 -19.37 -6.91
N MET A 127 -9.66 -20.15 -6.02
CA MET A 127 -9.24 -20.26 -4.62
C MET A 127 -7.81 -20.80 -4.49
N ALA A 128 -7.45 -21.88 -5.21
CA ALA A 128 -6.08 -22.38 -5.22
C ALA A 128 -5.05 -21.35 -5.75
N THR A 129 -5.46 -20.44 -6.64
CA THR A 129 -4.57 -19.38 -7.13
C THR A 129 -4.42 -18.26 -6.10
N TRP A 130 -5.48 -17.90 -5.37
CA TRP A 130 -5.40 -16.98 -4.24
C TRP A 130 -4.51 -17.52 -3.11
N GLU A 131 -4.62 -18.81 -2.77
CA GLU A 131 -3.72 -19.46 -1.81
C GLU A 131 -2.25 -19.40 -2.25
N ARG A 132 -1.99 -19.63 -3.55
CA ARG A 132 -0.65 -19.47 -4.12
C ARG A 132 -0.14 -18.03 -4.04
N LEU A 133 -1.01 -17.03 -4.19
CA LEU A 133 -0.66 -15.63 -4.05
C LEU A 133 -0.30 -15.29 -2.58
N VAL A 134 -1.12 -15.74 -1.63
CA VAL A 134 -0.83 -15.60 -0.19
C VAL A 134 0.48 -16.29 0.18
N ALA A 135 0.74 -17.50 -0.34
CA ALA A 135 1.99 -18.21 -0.10
C ALA A 135 3.21 -17.55 -0.75
N PHE A 136 3.01 -16.81 -1.86
CA PHE A 136 4.09 -16.11 -2.56
C PHE A 136 4.62 -14.92 -1.73
N ASP A 137 3.71 -14.16 -1.11
CA ASP A 137 4.05 -13.10 -0.16
C ASP A 137 3.04 -13.06 0.99
N SER A 138 3.35 -13.78 2.07
CA SER A 138 2.47 -13.94 3.23
C SER A 138 2.46 -12.73 4.16
N LEU A 139 3.39 -11.79 3.97
CA LEU A 139 3.45 -10.54 4.74
C LEU A 139 2.70 -9.39 4.04
N ASN A 140 2.19 -9.63 2.82
CA ASN A 140 1.39 -8.66 2.12
C ASN A 140 -0.09 -8.82 2.52
N TYR A 141 -0.58 -7.89 3.34
CA TYR A 141 -1.97 -7.90 3.83
C TYR A 141 -3.00 -7.87 2.68
N GLU A 142 -2.68 -7.26 1.54
CA GLU A 142 -3.60 -7.18 0.40
C GLU A 142 -3.87 -8.55 -0.23
N ASN A 143 -2.91 -9.47 -0.15
CA ASN A 143 -3.08 -10.84 -0.65
C ASN A 143 -4.07 -11.61 0.23
N HIS A 144 -3.96 -11.46 1.56
CA HIS A 144 -4.91 -12.03 2.51
C HIS A 144 -6.31 -11.43 2.35
N PHE A 145 -6.38 -10.10 2.17
CA PHE A 145 -7.65 -9.42 1.98
C PHE A 145 -8.33 -9.84 0.67
N GLY A 146 -7.58 -9.92 -0.43
CA GLY A 146 -8.09 -10.42 -1.71
C GLY A 146 -8.57 -11.87 -1.64
N TYR A 147 -7.84 -12.74 -0.93
CA TYR A 147 -8.27 -14.11 -0.65
C TYR A 147 -9.58 -14.12 0.16
N ALA A 148 -9.69 -13.30 1.21
CA ALA A 148 -10.89 -13.21 2.04
C ALA A 148 -12.12 -12.81 1.23
N GLN A 149 -12.00 -11.75 0.43
CA GLN A 149 -13.09 -11.29 -0.44
C GLN A 149 -13.46 -12.33 -1.51
N ALA A 150 -12.49 -13.08 -2.03
CA ALA A 150 -12.77 -14.16 -2.97
C ALA A 150 -13.49 -15.34 -2.29
N ALA A 151 -13.04 -15.75 -1.10
CA ALA A 151 -13.72 -16.77 -0.30
C ALA A 151 -15.14 -16.34 0.06
N GLU A 152 -15.34 -15.07 0.41
CA GLU A 152 -16.66 -14.50 0.65
C GLU A 152 -17.57 -14.68 -0.56
N ARG A 153 -17.13 -14.25 -1.74
CA ARG A 153 -17.93 -14.34 -2.98
C ARG A 153 -18.15 -15.76 -3.48
N LEU A 154 -17.17 -16.66 -3.30
CA LEU A 154 -17.13 -17.95 -3.99
C LEU A 154 -17.51 -19.15 -3.12
N LEU A 155 -17.34 -19.04 -1.81
CA LEU A 155 -17.54 -20.15 -0.87
C LEU A 155 -18.69 -19.89 0.10
N SER A 156 -19.07 -18.62 0.32
CA SER A 156 -20.18 -18.30 1.23
C SER A 156 -21.52 -18.69 0.63
N GLY A 157 -22.41 -19.17 1.50
CA GLY A 157 -23.80 -19.47 1.16
C GLY A 157 -24.74 -18.54 1.91
N TRP A 158 -25.50 -19.09 2.85
CA TRP A 158 -26.37 -18.31 3.73
C TRP A 158 -25.63 -17.55 4.84
N ALA A 159 -24.36 -17.89 5.08
CA ALA A 159 -23.46 -17.22 6.02
C ALA A 159 -22.04 -17.19 5.44
N LEU A 160 -21.23 -16.25 5.94
CA LEU A 160 -19.81 -16.13 5.59
C LEU A 160 -19.03 -17.42 5.88
N ALA A 161 -18.25 -17.85 4.89
CA ALA A 161 -17.37 -19.02 4.97
C ALA A 161 -16.22 -18.82 5.99
N GLU A 162 -15.73 -19.90 6.59
CA GLU A 162 -14.61 -19.85 7.54
C GLU A 162 -13.32 -19.35 6.86
N GLU A 163 -13.12 -19.70 5.59
CA GLU A 163 -12.02 -19.24 4.75
C GLU A 163 -11.99 -17.71 4.62
N ALA A 164 -13.16 -17.09 4.44
CA ALA A 164 -13.28 -15.63 4.37
C ALA A 164 -12.84 -15.00 5.69
N ARG A 165 -13.37 -15.50 6.81
CA ARG A 165 -12.99 -15.06 8.16
C ARG A 165 -11.51 -15.25 8.45
N ASN A 166 -10.91 -16.38 8.03
CA ASN A 166 -9.49 -16.63 8.21
C ASN A 166 -8.63 -15.65 7.40
N GLY A 167 -9.03 -15.33 6.16
CA GLY A 167 -8.37 -14.31 5.35
C GLY A 167 -8.47 -12.91 5.97
N TYR A 168 -9.64 -12.52 6.49
CA TYR A 168 -9.81 -11.25 7.21
C TYR A 168 -8.95 -11.21 8.47
N ALA A 169 -8.93 -12.29 9.26
CA ALA A 169 -8.08 -12.39 10.45
C ALA A 169 -6.58 -12.26 10.11
N ALA A 170 -6.12 -12.92 9.05
CA ALA A 170 -4.73 -12.83 8.59
C ALA A 170 -4.37 -11.42 8.09
N THR A 171 -5.31 -10.75 7.43
CA THR A 171 -5.18 -9.33 7.06
C THR A 171 -4.97 -8.47 8.30
N LEU A 172 -5.82 -8.64 9.32
CA LEU A 172 -5.74 -7.89 10.58
C LEU A 172 -4.49 -8.22 11.40
N GLY A 173 -3.95 -9.44 11.30
CA GLY A 173 -2.67 -9.79 11.91
C GLY A 173 -1.48 -9.02 11.31
N THR A 174 -1.57 -8.60 10.05
CA THR A 174 -0.53 -7.84 9.36
C THR A 174 -0.80 -6.33 9.39
N TYR A 175 -2.04 -5.93 9.16
CA TYR A 175 -2.50 -4.54 9.19
C TYR A 175 -3.75 -4.40 10.06
N PRO A 176 -3.59 -4.25 11.39
CA PRO A 176 -4.71 -4.25 12.33
C PRO A 176 -5.69 -3.08 12.17
N ALA A 177 -5.26 -1.99 11.51
CA ALA A 177 -6.10 -0.81 11.24
C ALA A 177 -6.77 -0.84 9.84
N HIS A 178 -6.90 -2.02 9.22
CA HIS A 178 -7.56 -2.18 7.92
C HIS A 178 -9.10 -2.29 8.07
N LEU A 179 -9.81 -1.16 7.97
CA LEU A 179 -11.26 -1.09 8.19
C LEU A 179 -12.06 -2.11 7.36
N PRO A 180 -11.81 -2.30 6.04
CA PRO A 180 -12.58 -3.26 5.26
C PRO A 180 -12.44 -4.71 5.76
N ALA A 181 -11.28 -5.08 6.33
CA ALA A 181 -11.10 -6.41 6.91
C ALA A 181 -11.76 -6.54 8.28
N VAL A 182 -11.81 -5.46 9.07
CA VAL A 182 -12.59 -5.43 10.33
C VAL A 182 -14.07 -5.65 10.03
N ARG A 183 -14.61 -5.02 8.99
CA ARG A 183 -16.00 -5.18 8.56
C ARG A 183 -16.33 -6.65 8.26
N GLY A 184 -15.63 -7.25 7.31
CA GLY A 184 -15.86 -8.67 6.95
C GLY A 184 -15.60 -9.65 8.09
N TYR A 185 -14.66 -9.35 9.00
CA TYR A 185 -14.44 -10.17 10.20
C TYR A 185 -15.61 -10.06 11.18
N ILE A 186 -16.15 -8.86 11.40
CA ILE A 186 -17.30 -8.61 12.28
C ILE A 186 -18.57 -9.25 11.70
N ASP A 187 -18.81 -9.11 10.40
CA ASP A 187 -19.99 -9.65 9.74
C ASP A 187 -20.08 -11.18 9.94
N TYR A 188 -18.97 -11.90 9.84
CA TYR A 188 -18.92 -13.34 10.07
C TYR A 188 -19.47 -13.77 11.44
N TYR A 189 -19.12 -13.04 12.50
CA TYR A 189 -19.57 -13.36 13.85
C TYR A 189 -20.98 -12.85 14.12
N MET A 190 -21.36 -11.74 13.50
CA MET A 190 -22.72 -11.20 13.60
C MET A 190 -23.76 -12.13 12.98
N ASP A 191 -23.45 -12.76 11.84
CA ASP A 191 -24.30 -13.79 11.22
C ASP A 191 -24.58 -14.98 12.16
N ARG A 192 -23.69 -15.21 13.14
CA ARG A 192 -23.76 -16.29 14.13
C ARG A 192 -24.26 -15.82 15.49
N GLY A 193 -24.56 -14.53 15.66
CA GLY A 193 -24.99 -13.96 16.93
C GLY A 193 -23.89 -13.91 18.01
N GLU A 194 -22.62 -13.94 17.60
CA GLU A 194 -21.48 -13.94 18.51
C GLU A 194 -20.99 -12.49 18.73
N PHE A 195 -21.38 -11.88 19.86
CA PHE A 195 -21.08 -10.46 20.13
C PHE A 195 -19.68 -10.21 20.72
N GLN A 196 -19.14 -11.19 21.47
CA GLN A 196 -17.84 -11.04 22.12
C GLN A 196 -16.68 -10.87 21.12
N PRO A 197 -16.59 -11.65 20.03
CA PRO A 197 -15.56 -11.46 19.01
C PRO A 197 -15.68 -10.12 18.28
N VAL A 198 -16.90 -9.61 18.11
CA VAL A 198 -17.16 -8.32 17.47
C VAL A 198 -16.58 -7.17 18.29
N VAL A 199 -16.87 -7.15 19.60
CA VAL A 199 -16.30 -6.13 20.51
C VAL A 199 -14.78 -6.26 20.58
N ALA A 200 -14.24 -7.48 20.68
CA ALA A 200 -12.79 -7.69 20.73
C ALA A 200 -12.08 -7.21 19.46
N ALA A 201 -12.63 -7.49 18.27
CA ALA A 201 -12.08 -7.03 17.00
C ALA A 201 -12.12 -5.51 16.89
N TRP A 202 -13.21 -4.88 17.34
CA TRP A 202 -13.36 -3.44 17.33
C TRP A 202 -12.38 -2.73 18.26
N GLU A 203 -12.21 -3.21 19.49
CA GLU A 203 -11.22 -2.65 20.41
C GLU A 203 -9.79 -2.83 19.88
N ALA A 204 -9.46 -4.00 19.32
CA ALA A 204 -8.17 -4.23 18.68
C ALA A 204 -7.93 -3.25 17.51
N TYR A 205 -8.96 -2.95 16.72
CA TYR A 205 -8.91 -1.93 15.67
C TYR A 205 -8.64 -0.52 16.25
N LEU A 206 -9.37 -0.12 17.29
CA LEU A 206 -9.18 1.19 17.93
C LEU A 206 -7.80 1.33 18.59
N ASP A 207 -7.29 0.26 19.18
CA ASP A 207 -5.99 0.22 19.87
C ASP A 207 -4.80 0.02 18.95
N ALA A 208 -5.02 -0.42 17.71
CA ALA A 208 -3.97 -0.58 16.71
C ALA A 208 -3.17 0.73 16.52
N PHE A 209 -1.86 0.69 16.74
CA PHE A 209 -1.02 1.85 16.51
C PHE A 209 -0.96 2.18 15.01
N PHE A 210 -1.56 3.31 14.62
CA PHE A 210 -1.58 3.76 13.23
C PHE A 210 -1.38 5.28 13.18
N PRO A 211 -0.14 5.76 12.96
CA PRO A 211 0.15 7.17 12.86
C PRO A 211 -0.20 7.71 11.48
N GLN A 212 -0.88 8.85 11.44
CA GLN A 212 -1.20 9.56 10.21
C GLN A 212 -0.38 10.85 10.10
N ARG A 213 -0.03 11.21 8.86
CA ARG A 213 0.65 12.47 8.57
C ARG A 213 -0.34 13.63 8.65
N VAL A 214 -0.12 14.53 9.60
CA VAL A 214 -0.80 15.82 9.70
C VAL A 214 0.11 16.90 9.15
N THR A 215 -0.37 17.63 8.15
CA THR A 215 0.35 18.76 7.55
C THR A 215 -0.18 20.06 8.14
N VAL A 216 0.70 20.80 8.79
CA VAL A 216 0.44 22.13 9.34
C VAL A 216 1.07 23.15 8.40
N THR A 217 0.25 24.04 7.86
CA THR A 217 0.65 25.09 6.92
C THR A 217 0.40 26.46 7.53
N LEU A 218 1.42 27.32 7.46
CA LEU A 218 1.38 28.69 7.95
C LEU A 218 2.11 29.57 6.93
N GLY A 219 1.39 30.51 6.31
CA GLY A 219 1.87 31.21 5.11
C GLY A 219 2.29 30.21 4.02
N ASP A 220 3.48 30.38 3.46
CA ASP A 220 4.04 29.49 2.43
C ASP A 220 4.76 28.26 3.00
N THR A 221 4.82 28.11 4.32
CA THR A 221 5.56 27.01 4.97
C THR A 221 4.63 25.88 5.37
N ALA A 222 4.93 24.66 4.93
CA ALA A 222 4.21 23.45 5.31
C ALA A 222 5.14 22.46 6.02
N ILE A 223 4.75 22.00 7.20
CA ILE A 223 5.48 21.00 7.98
C ILE A 223 4.55 19.82 8.25
N SER A 224 5.07 18.62 8.09
CA SER A 224 4.31 17.39 8.34
C SER A 224 4.82 16.67 9.58
N VAL A 225 3.89 16.25 10.43
CA VAL A 225 4.15 15.50 11.67
C VAL A 225 3.29 14.24 11.71
N LEU A 226 3.72 13.23 12.46
CA LEU A 226 2.98 11.98 12.63
C LEU A 226 2.16 12.05 13.92
N VAL A 227 0.85 11.77 13.82
CA VAL A 227 -0.08 11.78 14.95
C VAL A 227 -0.85 10.45 14.98
N PRO A 228 -0.93 9.76 16.13
CA PRO A 228 -1.70 8.52 16.25
C PRO A 228 -3.20 8.73 15.98
N THR A 229 -3.84 7.75 15.34
CA THR A 229 -5.28 7.74 15.03
C THR A 229 -6.09 6.88 16.02
N ASP A 230 -5.82 7.03 17.32
CA ASP A 230 -6.41 6.21 18.39
C ASP A 230 -7.63 6.85 19.07
N GLY A 231 -8.08 8.01 18.58
CA GLY A 231 -9.16 8.81 19.16
C GLY A 231 -8.79 9.52 20.47
N ARG A 232 -7.52 9.49 20.88
CA ARG A 232 -7.02 10.11 22.12
C ARG A 232 -6.33 11.44 21.85
N ALA A 233 -6.23 12.27 22.89
CA ALA A 233 -5.63 13.60 22.78
C ALA A 233 -4.11 13.52 22.75
N HIS A 234 -3.50 14.15 21.74
CA HIS A 234 -2.07 14.24 21.54
C HIS A 234 -1.64 15.70 21.47
N ASP A 235 -0.57 16.04 22.19
CA ASP A 235 0.07 17.34 22.10
C ASP A 235 1.09 17.33 20.96
N VAL A 236 0.91 18.22 19.98
CA VAL A 236 1.68 18.32 18.75
C VAL A 236 2.35 19.68 18.71
N GLU A 237 3.68 19.71 18.69
CA GLU A 237 4.46 20.94 18.51
C GLU A 237 5.17 20.93 17.15
N VAL A 238 4.97 21.99 16.38
CA VAL A 238 5.61 22.22 15.08
C VAL A 238 6.50 23.45 15.21
N ALA A 239 7.79 23.29 14.92
CA ALA A 239 8.76 24.38 14.92
C ALA A 239 9.16 24.74 13.49
N PHE A 240 9.11 26.03 13.15
CA PHE A 240 9.49 26.53 11.84
C PHE A 240 10.98 26.89 11.82
N ALA A 241 11.69 26.44 10.77
CA ALA A 241 13.12 26.71 10.61
C ALA A 241 13.42 28.22 10.44
N ARG A 242 12.47 28.94 9.84
CA ARG A 242 12.48 30.40 9.75
C ARG A 242 11.19 30.91 10.38
N PRO A 243 11.23 31.99 11.19
CA PRO A 243 10.02 32.61 11.70
C PRO A 243 9.11 33.03 10.53
N VAL A 244 7.81 32.77 10.64
CA VAL A 244 6.80 33.10 9.63
C VAL A 244 6.11 34.39 10.05
N ASP A 245 6.16 35.41 9.20
CA ASP A 245 5.54 36.71 9.47
C ASP A 245 4.38 36.96 8.49
N GLY A 246 3.39 37.74 8.91
CA GLY A 246 2.25 38.13 8.07
C GLY A 246 1.35 36.99 7.58
N ALA A 247 1.29 35.86 8.30
CA ALA A 247 0.35 34.79 7.96
C ALA A 247 -1.08 35.17 8.37
N ASP A 248 -2.05 34.98 7.48
CA ASP A 248 -3.46 35.23 7.79
C ASP A 248 -4.13 34.07 8.52
N SER A 249 -3.71 32.85 8.18
CA SER A 249 -4.33 31.63 8.67
C SER A 249 -3.34 30.49 8.91
N LEU A 250 -3.69 29.64 9.87
CA LEU A 250 -3.07 28.36 10.15
C LEU A 250 -3.98 27.26 9.57
N ARG A 251 -3.46 26.46 8.65
CA ARG A 251 -4.20 25.38 7.98
C ARG A 251 -3.68 24.02 8.43
N ILE A 252 -4.58 23.12 8.82
CA ILE A 252 -4.29 21.77 9.32
C ILE A 252 -4.97 20.76 8.40
N ARG A 253 -4.17 19.92 7.72
CA ARG A 253 -4.63 18.83 6.85
C ARG A 253 -4.29 17.48 7.44
N THR A 254 -5.24 16.55 7.41
CA THR A 254 -5.10 15.20 8.02
C THR A 254 -5.00 14.08 6.99
N GLY A 255 -5.10 14.42 5.70
CA GLY A 255 -5.10 13.44 4.61
C GLY A 255 -6.36 12.57 4.58
N GLY A 256 -7.50 13.12 5.02
CA GLY A 256 -8.81 12.45 4.98
C GLY A 256 -9.21 11.74 6.28
N PHE A 257 -8.45 11.88 7.37
CA PHE A 257 -8.82 11.38 8.69
C PHE A 257 -9.65 12.41 9.47
N ALA A 258 -10.64 11.93 10.22
CA ALA A 258 -11.42 12.79 11.10
C ALA A 258 -10.56 13.35 12.24
N ILE A 259 -10.86 14.58 12.66
CA ILE A 259 -10.05 15.33 13.62
C ILE A 259 -10.90 16.12 14.59
N ALA A 260 -10.56 16.06 15.88
CA ALA A 260 -10.96 17.05 16.86
C ALA A 260 -9.76 17.91 17.21
N LEU A 261 -9.99 19.22 17.30
CA LEU A 261 -9.03 20.18 17.80
C LEU A 261 -9.51 20.61 19.18
N ASP A 262 -8.74 20.30 20.22
CA ASP A 262 -9.09 20.63 21.61
C ASP A 262 -8.50 21.99 22.01
N SER A 263 -7.28 22.30 21.53
CA SER A 263 -6.68 23.62 21.68
C SER A 263 -5.65 23.89 20.59
N ALA A 264 -5.42 25.16 20.30
CA ALA A 264 -4.36 25.61 19.42
C ALA A 264 -3.71 26.87 19.99
N ALA A 265 -2.39 26.98 19.84
CA ALA A 265 -1.63 28.15 20.22
C ALA A 265 -0.43 28.34 19.28
N VAL A 266 0.06 29.56 19.19
CA VAL A 266 1.31 29.87 18.49
C VAL A 266 2.29 30.58 19.41
N LEU A 267 3.58 30.40 19.16
CA LEU A 267 4.64 31.10 19.87
C LEU A 267 5.38 32.02 18.91
N THR A 268 5.41 33.30 19.24
CA THR A 268 6.15 34.31 18.48
C THR A 268 7.64 34.32 18.86
N ALA A 269 8.48 34.81 17.95
CA ALA A 269 9.89 35.02 18.22
C ALA A 269 10.08 36.07 19.32
N PRO A 270 11.12 35.96 20.17
CA PRO A 270 11.46 37.03 21.08
C PRO A 270 11.81 38.30 20.30
N ARG A 271 11.34 39.46 20.78
CA ARG A 271 11.67 40.77 20.22
C ARG A 271 12.75 41.44 21.06
N VAL A 272 13.71 42.08 20.39
CA VAL A 272 14.77 42.84 21.07
C VAL A 272 14.14 44.02 21.82
N GLY A 273 14.51 44.22 23.08
CA GLY A 273 14.05 45.34 23.90
C GLY A 273 12.70 45.14 24.59
N THR A 274 12.05 43.98 24.46
CA THR A 274 10.81 43.64 25.17
C THR A 274 11.11 42.64 26.30
N PRO A 275 10.92 43.00 27.58
CA PRO A 275 11.14 42.08 28.69
C PRO A 275 10.03 41.02 28.71
N GLY A 276 10.38 39.78 28.36
CA GLY A 276 9.46 38.65 28.27
C GLY A 276 9.97 37.65 27.23
N GLY A 277 9.90 36.35 27.55
CA GLY A 277 10.25 35.29 26.59
C GLY A 277 9.29 35.24 25.38
N ARG A 278 9.35 34.16 24.61
CA ARG A 278 8.39 33.91 23.51
C ARG A 278 6.95 34.09 24.01
N ALA A 279 6.17 34.98 23.40
CA ALA A 279 4.78 35.15 23.75
C ALA A 279 3.97 33.99 23.17
N ARG A 280 3.16 33.35 24.01
CA ARG A 280 2.22 32.29 23.62
C ARG A 280 0.85 32.92 23.40
N HIS A 281 0.32 32.79 22.19
CA HIS A 281 -1.00 33.28 21.81
C HIS A 281 -1.93 32.09 21.63
N SER A 282 -2.97 31.99 22.44
CA SER A 282 -4.00 30.97 22.28
C SER A 282 -4.91 31.36 21.13
N LEU A 283 -5.22 30.41 20.25
CA LEU A 283 -6.15 30.59 19.14
C LEU A 283 -7.55 30.15 19.57
N ASP A 284 -8.57 30.88 19.14
CA ASP A 284 -9.95 30.47 19.34
C ASP A 284 -10.29 29.32 18.38
N VAL A 285 -10.41 28.12 18.94
CA VAL A 285 -10.81 26.92 18.19
C VAL A 285 -12.27 27.01 17.74
N GLY A 286 -13.12 27.79 18.43
CA GLY A 286 -14.50 28.04 18.00
C GLY A 286 -14.60 28.80 16.67
N ALA A 287 -13.58 29.61 16.36
CA ALA A 287 -13.45 30.32 15.09
C ALA A 287 -12.90 29.46 13.94
N THR A 288 -12.77 28.14 14.12
CA THR A 288 -12.27 27.24 13.06
C THR A 288 -13.21 27.24 11.87
N VAL A 289 -12.66 27.46 10.68
CA VAL A 289 -13.37 27.38 9.40
C VAL A 289 -12.95 26.09 8.69
N ALA A 290 -13.94 25.29 8.28
CA ALA A 290 -13.72 23.98 7.66
C ALA A 290 -14.80 23.69 6.59
N PRO A 291 -14.78 24.38 5.44
CA PRO A 291 -15.86 24.31 4.44
C PRO A 291 -15.98 22.92 3.80
N ASP A 292 -14.86 22.21 3.67
CA ASP A 292 -14.80 20.87 3.07
C ASP A 292 -14.91 19.75 4.12
N MET A 293 -15.50 20.05 5.28
CA MET A 293 -15.66 19.09 6.38
C MET A 293 -17.07 19.16 6.94
N ALA A 294 -17.67 17.99 7.18
CA ALA A 294 -18.87 17.88 7.98
C ALA A 294 -18.52 17.91 9.48
N ARG A 295 -19.45 18.36 10.32
CA ARG A 295 -19.29 18.36 11.77
C ARG A 295 -20.08 17.20 12.38
N ASP A 296 -19.39 16.28 13.04
CA ASP A 296 -19.99 15.34 13.99
C ASP A 296 -19.90 15.93 15.41
N THR A 297 -20.64 15.33 16.32
CA THR A 297 -20.70 15.63 17.76
C THR A 297 -19.32 15.76 18.41
N ILE A 298 -18.34 14.96 17.98
CA ILE A 298 -17.01 14.89 18.59
C ILE A 298 -15.86 15.33 17.69
N ALA A 299 -16.08 15.48 16.37
CA ALA A 299 -14.99 15.68 15.41
C ALA A 299 -15.45 16.38 14.12
N TRP A 300 -14.48 16.91 13.38
CA TRP A 300 -14.65 17.30 11.99
C TRP A 300 -14.34 16.10 11.08
N LEU A 301 -15.27 15.80 10.18
CA LEU A 301 -15.22 14.70 9.21
C LEU A 301 -14.86 15.27 7.83
N PRO A 302 -13.70 14.92 7.25
CA PRO A 302 -13.29 15.46 5.95
C PRO A 302 -14.13 14.90 4.79
N ASN A 303 -14.50 15.78 3.86
CA ASN A 303 -15.19 15.38 2.62
C ASN A 303 -14.24 14.80 1.58
N ASP A 304 -12.93 15.04 1.67
CA ASP A 304 -11.87 14.43 0.85
C ASP A 304 -10.48 14.52 1.52
N THR A 305 -9.42 14.06 0.85
CA THR A 305 -8.04 14.06 1.39
C THR A 305 -7.35 15.44 1.34
N THR A 306 -7.99 16.44 0.74
CA THR A 306 -7.52 17.83 0.62
C THR A 306 -8.14 18.75 1.66
N ALA A 307 -9.26 18.34 2.26
CA ALA A 307 -9.96 19.02 3.33
C ALA A 307 -9.02 19.43 4.48
N ALA A 308 -9.30 20.60 5.05
CA ALA A 308 -8.46 21.20 6.07
C ALA A 308 -9.27 22.02 7.07
N LEU A 309 -8.78 22.03 8.32
CA LEU A 309 -9.18 23.03 9.32
C LEU A 309 -8.37 24.30 9.11
N THR A 310 -9.02 25.46 9.16
CA THR A 310 -8.38 26.76 9.02
C THR A 310 -8.68 27.61 10.25
N LEU A 311 -7.64 28.09 10.93
CA LEU A 311 -7.74 28.98 12.08
C LEU A 311 -7.21 30.36 11.70
N PRO A 312 -7.90 31.46 12.06
CA PRO A 312 -7.38 32.80 11.86
C PRO A 312 -6.18 33.04 12.78
N VAL A 313 -5.11 33.64 12.23
CA VAL A 313 -3.93 34.08 12.98
C VAL A 313 -3.51 35.52 12.65
N ALA A 314 -4.25 36.21 11.77
CA ALA A 314 -3.96 37.57 11.33
C ALA A 314 -3.85 38.61 12.48
N SER A 315 -4.48 38.35 13.63
CA SER A 315 -4.44 39.24 14.81
C SER A 315 -3.19 39.08 15.68
N ILE A 316 -2.22 38.26 15.26
CA ILE A 316 -1.05 37.92 16.07
C ILE A 316 0.12 38.79 15.66
N ASP A 317 0.52 39.65 16.60
CA ASP A 317 1.63 40.55 16.37
C ASP A 317 2.98 39.82 16.43
N GLY A 318 3.62 39.68 15.27
CA GLY A 318 5.02 39.32 15.12
C GLY A 318 5.27 37.91 14.62
N PRO A 319 6.54 37.61 14.32
CA PRO A 319 6.88 36.43 13.54
C PRO A 319 6.70 35.15 14.38
N ILE A 320 5.90 34.22 13.87
CA ILE A 320 5.58 32.94 14.52
C ILE A 320 6.72 31.96 14.32
N THR A 321 7.16 31.34 15.41
CA THR A 321 8.26 30.36 15.41
C THR A 321 7.78 28.93 15.69
N ARG A 322 6.65 28.78 16.40
CA ARG A 322 6.09 27.47 16.71
C ARG A 322 4.57 27.50 16.71
N VAL A 323 3.98 26.36 16.41
CA VAL A 323 2.56 26.05 16.57
C VAL A 323 2.43 24.90 17.56
N GLN A 324 1.57 25.03 18.55
CA GLN A 324 1.22 24.01 19.53
C GLN A 324 -0.25 23.66 19.36
N LEU A 325 -0.54 22.38 19.15
CA LEU A 325 -1.90 21.87 18.96
C LEU A 325 -2.15 20.75 19.97
N ARG A 326 -3.37 20.67 20.50
CA ARG A 326 -3.88 19.47 21.15
C ARG A 326 -4.97 18.89 20.28
N VAL A 327 -4.70 17.74 19.67
CA VAL A 327 -5.55 17.15 18.63
C VAL A 327 -5.89 15.71 18.93
N ARG A 328 -7.05 15.27 18.44
CA ARG A 328 -7.46 13.86 18.39
C ARG A 328 -7.67 13.49 16.94
N LEU A 329 -7.01 12.44 16.48
CA LEU A 329 -7.32 11.83 15.19
C LEU A 329 -8.08 10.53 15.39
N PHE A 330 -9.06 10.31 14.53
CA PHE A 330 -9.92 9.14 14.60
C PHE A 330 -9.67 8.25 13.39
N LYS A 331 -9.56 6.95 13.66
CA LYS A 331 -9.65 5.93 12.63
C LYS A 331 -11.01 6.00 11.91
N PRO A 332 -11.07 5.70 10.60
CA PRO A 332 -12.32 5.72 9.86
C PRO A 332 -13.30 4.68 10.40
N ALA A 333 -14.57 5.05 10.51
CA ALA A 333 -15.65 4.15 10.88
C ALA A 333 -16.89 4.54 10.09
N ASP A 334 -17.60 3.58 9.50
CA ASP A 334 -18.88 3.85 8.86
C ASP A 334 -20.06 3.64 9.82
N ALA A 335 -21.19 4.28 9.52
CA ALA A 335 -22.36 4.27 10.38
C ALA A 335 -23.00 2.88 10.55
N ALA A 336 -22.95 2.03 9.51
CA ALA A 336 -23.52 0.70 9.55
C ALA A 336 -22.72 -0.20 10.50
N LEU A 337 -21.39 -0.21 10.34
CA LEU A 337 -20.48 -0.96 11.20
C LEU A 337 -20.56 -0.48 12.65
N TRP A 338 -20.56 0.83 12.88
CA TRP A 338 -20.70 1.35 14.24
C TRP A 338 -22.04 0.95 14.88
N GLY A 339 -23.13 0.93 14.12
CA GLY A 339 -24.43 0.45 14.59
C GLY A 339 -24.40 -1.00 15.08
N ILE A 340 -23.71 -1.87 14.34
CA ILE A 340 -23.47 -3.28 14.69
C ILE A 340 -22.64 -3.38 15.97
N VAL A 341 -21.49 -2.70 16.02
CA VAL A 341 -20.58 -2.70 17.17
C VAL A 341 -21.30 -2.20 18.43
N ALA A 342 -22.00 -1.07 18.35
CA ALA A 342 -22.75 -0.52 19.47
C ALA A 342 -23.89 -1.43 19.93
N LYS A 343 -24.52 -2.19 19.02
CA LYS A 343 -25.48 -3.24 19.39
C LYS A 343 -24.81 -4.39 20.15
N SER A 344 -23.61 -4.81 19.73
CA SER A 344 -22.86 -5.88 20.39
C SER A 344 -22.47 -5.53 21.82
N TYR A 345 -21.98 -4.31 22.09
CA TYR A 345 -21.74 -3.87 23.48
C TYR A 345 -23.01 -3.89 24.33
N ARG A 346 -24.14 -3.44 23.77
CA ARG A 346 -25.43 -3.43 24.48
C ARG A 346 -25.90 -4.83 24.82
N ASN A 347 -25.77 -5.78 23.89
CA ASN A 347 -26.11 -7.18 24.13
C ASN A 347 -25.23 -7.84 25.19
N LEU A 348 -23.97 -7.40 25.31
CA LEU A 348 -23.05 -7.83 26.36
C LEU A 348 -23.21 -7.05 27.67
N LEU A 349 -24.14 -6.09 27.74
CA LEU A 349 -24.36 -5.19 28.88
C LEU A 349 -23.11 -4.38 29.28
N ALA A 350 -22.19 -4.16 28.32
CA ALA A 350 -20.91 -3.51 28.52
C ALA A 350 -20.98 -1.98 28.36
N TRP A 351 -21.89 -1.33 29.09
CA TRP A 351 -22.17 0.11 28.98
C TRP A 351 -20.96 1.04 29.17
N PRO A 352 -20.06 0.81 30.16
CA PRO A 352 -18.87 1.65 30.31
C PRO A 352 -17.92 1.55 29.11
N ALA A 353 -17.75 0.34 28.56
CA ALA A 353 -16.91 0.11 27.39
C ALA A 353 -17.51 0.73 26.13
N LEU A 354 -18.84 0.66 25.96
CA LEU A 354 -19.54 1.36 24.88
C LEU A 354 -19.30 2.87 24.92
N ALA A 355 -19.38 3.49 26.10
CA ALA A 355 -19.14 4.92 26.27
C ALA A 355 -17.69 5.28 25.89
N ALA A 356 -16.70 4.54 26.40
CA ALA A 356 -15.29 4.75 26.07
C ALA A 356 -15.00 4.55 24.57
N SER A 357 -15.60 3.54 23.96
CA SER A 357 -15.46 3.25 22.53
C SER A 357 -16.07 4.36 21.66
N ARG A 358 -17.23 4.91 22.06
CA ARG A 358 -17.88 6.03 21.35
C ARG A 358 -17.02 7.30 21.37
N GLU A 359 -16.38 7.61 22.49
CA GLU A 359 -15.48 8.77 22.61
C GLU A 359 -14.28 8.70 21.64
N ARG A 360 -13.91 7.49 21.21
CA ARG A 360 -12.81 7.21 20.30
C ARG A 360 -13.24 6.96 18.86
N THR A 361 -14.52 7.10 18.54
CA THR A 361 -15.08 6.73 17.24
C THR A 361 -15.81 7.90 16.58
N ALA A 362 -15.21 8.48 15.54
CA ALA A 362 -15.86 9.42 14.64
C ALA A 362 -16.46 8.66 13.45
N VAL A 363 -17.74 8.88 13.17
CA VAL A 363 -18.52 8.04 12.26
C VAL A 363 -18.80 8.79 10.96
N PHE A 364 -18.33 8.24 9.84
CA PHE A 364 -18.65 8.70 8.49
C PHE A 364 -20.05 8.21 8.09
N ALA A 365 -20.72 9.02 7.26
CA ALA A 365 -22.10 8.76 6.86
C ALA A 365 -22.26 7.51 5.98
N SER A 366 -21.24 7.16 5.20
CA SER A 366 -21.25 5.98 4.32
C SER A 366 -19.93 5.20 4.40
N ASP A 367 -20.01 3.94 3.98
CA ASP A 367 -18.87 3.05 3.74
C ASP A 367 -17.89 3.66 2.74
N ASP A 368 -18.35 4.17 1.60
CA ASP A 368 -17.51 4.82 0.59
C ASP A 368 -16.69 5.99 1.16
N ALA A 369 -17.26 6.75 2.09
CA ALA A 369 -16.56 7.85 2.73
C ALA A 369 -15.48 7.37 3.70
N ALA A 370 -15.76 6.29 4.45
CA ALA A 370 -14.79 5.68 5.37
C ALA A 370 -13.68 4.91 4.63
N ASP A 371 -14.02 4.26 3.51
CA ASP A 371 -13.15 3.39 2.74
C ASP A 371 -12.24 4.17 1.78
N ARG A 372 -12.51 5.46 1.55
CA ARG A 372 -11.75 6.30 0.61
C ARG A 372 -10.25 6.33 0.89
N LEU A 373 -9.85 6.14 2.15
CA LEU A 373 -8.45 6.07 2.58
C LEU A 373 -7.76 4.76 2.21
N TYR A 374 -8.56 3.72 1.95
CA TYR A 374 -8.12 2.38 1.54
C TYR A 374 -8.31 2.16 0.03
N ALA A 375 -9.05 3.04 -0.66
CA ALA A 375 -9.40 2.95 -2.08
C ALA A 375 -8.24 3.17 -3.08
N SER A 376 -7.02 3.49 -2.62
CA SER A 376 -5.85 3.59 -3.50
C SER A 376 -5.08 2.26 -3.52
N PRO A 377 -5.22 1.42 -4.57
CA PRO A 377 -4.45 0.18 -4.69
C PRO A 377 -2.95 0.51 -4.75
N ARG A 378 -2.19 0.10 -3.72
CA ARG A 378 -0.75 0.42 -3.59
C ARG A 378 0.15 -0.45 -4.46
N TRP A 379 -0.43 -1.47 -5.07
CA TRP A 379 0.26 -2.56 -5.75
C TRP A 379 0.37 -2.37 -7.28
N LEU A 380 -0.28 -1.35 -7.84
CA LEU A 380 -0.30 -1.10 -9.28
C LEU A 380 1.12 -0.74 -9.76
N PRO A 381 1.78 -1.59 -10.57
CA PRO A 381 3.13 -1.30 -11.05
C PRO A 381 3.15 0.00 -11.88
N PRO A 382 4.23 0.80 -11.83
CA PRO A 382 4.35 2.00 -12.64
C PRO A 382 4.12 1.73 -14.12
N GLY A 383 3.26 2.53 -14.77
CA GLY A 383 2.98 2.44 -16.21
C GLY A 383 1.83 1.51 -16.61
N LEU A 384 1.10 0.94 -15.65
CA LEU A 384 -0.18 0.27 -15.90
C LEU A 384 -1.36 1.24 -15.68
N PRO A 385 -2.50 1.03 -16.36
CA PRO A 385 -3.66 1.92 -16.25
C PRO A 385 -4.20 1.99 -14.81
N PRO A 386 -4.63 3.16 -14.32
CA PRO A 386 -5.16 3.32 -12.97
C PRO A 386 -6.49 2.57 -12.72
N ASP A 387 -7.18 2.18 -13.79
CA ASP A 387 -8.39 1.35 -13.85
C ASP A 387 -8.10 -0.15 -13.98
N ALA A 388 -6.83 -0.56 -13.76
CA ALA A 388 -6.47 -1.97 -13.68
C ALA A 388 -7.09 -2.63 -12.42
N PRO A 389 -7.70 -3.83 -12.57
CA PRO A 389 -8.53 -4.48 -11.55
C PRO A 389 -7.75 -5.00 -10.34
#